data_AF-A0A9D5WUP4-F1
#
_entry.id   AF-A0A9D5WUP4-F1
#
_cell.length_a   1.000
_cell.length_b   1.000
_cell.length_c   1.000
_cell.angle_alpha   90.00
_cell.angle_beta   90.00
_cell.angle_gamma   90.00
#
_symmetry.space_group_name_H-M   'P 1'
#
loop_
_entity.id
_entity.type
_entity.pdbx_description
1 polymer ?
#
loop_
_entity_poly.entity_id
_entity_poly.type
_entity_poly.pdbx_seq_one_letter_code
_entity_poly.pdbx_strand_id
1 'polypeptide(L)' 'MFKSKEDATLALTLVKLYFQDEITEKADYVPASLTMHLDLIDKAILYIDPNADIDELCRKASEENIRRT' A
#
# COMPACT_ATOMS: atom_id res chain seq x y z
N MET A 1 9.99 -6.45 -14.90
CA MET A 1 10.45 -6.95 -13.59
C MET A 1 10.92 -5.77 -12.76
N PHE A 2 10.62 -5.77 -11.46
CA PHE A 2 11.19 -4.78 -10.53
C PHE A 2 12.70 -4.93 -10.45
N LYS A 3 13.43 -3.82 -10.26
CA LYS A 3 14.91 -3.85 -10.25
C LYS A 3 15.47 -4.18 -8.86
N SER A 4 14.69 -3.98 -7.80
CA SER A 4 15.04 -4.28 -6.42
C SER A 4 13.81 -4.70 -5.62
N LYS A 5 14.00 -5.24 -4.41
CA LYS A 5 12.89 -5.51 -3.49
C LYS A 5 12.27 -4.20 -2.99
N GLU A 6 13.06 -3.15 -2.82
CA GLU A 6 12.63 -1.81 -2.44
C GLU A 6 11.70 -1.21 -3.49
N ASP A 7 12.03 -1.37 -4.78
CA ASP A 7 11.17 -0.92 -5.88
C ASP A 7 9.83 -1.67 -5.90
N ALA A 8 9.85 -2.97 -5.63
CA ALA A 8 8.66 -3.81 -5.61
C ALA A 8 7.75 -3.48 -4.43
N THR A 9 8.33 -3.33 -3.23
CA THR A 9 7.58 -2.96 -2.01
C THR A 9 7.02 -1.55 -2.10
N LEU A 10 7.76 -0.58 -2.66
CA LEU A 10 7.25 0.77 -2.92
C LEU A 10 6.07 0.76 -3.90
N ALA A 11 6.18 0.03 -5.02
CA ALA A 11 5.09 -0.05 -5.99
C ALA A 11 3.81 -0.64 -5.39
N LEU A 12 3.93 -1.72 -4.61
CA LEU A 12 2.79 -2.32 -3.89
C LEU A 12 2.20 -1.38 -2.83
N THR A 13 3.07 -0.65 -2.12
CA THR A 13 2.64 0.36 -1.12
C THR A 13 1.82 1.48 -1.76
N LEU A 14 2.24 1.98 -2.93
CA LEU A 14 1.49 2.98 -3.68
C LEU A 14 0.13 2.47 -4.15
N VAL A 15 0.06 1.21 -4.60
CA VAL A 15 -1.20 0.57 -4.98
C VAL A 15 -2.14 0.43 -3.77
N LYS A 16 -1.61 0.03 -2.61
CA LYS A 16 -2.38 -0.04 -1.35
C LYS A 16 -2.99 1.33 -1.02
N LEU A 17 -2.18 2.38 -1.03
CA LEU A 17 -2.64 3.74 -0.73
C LEU A 17 -3.72 4.20 -1.70
N TYR A 18 -3.53 4.00 -3.00
CA TYR A 18 -4.53 4.34 -4.01
C TYR A 18 -5.89 3.68 -3.72
N PHE A 19 -5.91 2.37 -3.46
CA PHE A 19 -7.16 1.69 -3.14
C PHE A 19 -7.74 2.09 -1.79
N GLN A 20 -6.90 2.36 -0.79
CA GLN A 20 -7.34 2.86 0.50
C GLN A 20 -8.02 4.23 0.39
N ASP A 21 -7.46 5.13 -0.42
CA ASP A 21 -8.03 6.45 -0.68
C ASP A 21 -9.35 6.33 -1.45
N GLU A 22 -9.40 5.54 -2.53
CA GLU A 22 -10.62 5.29 -3.32
C GLU A 22 -11.76 4.68 -2.47
N ILE A 23 -11.41 3.79 -1.53
CA ILE A 23 -12.35 3.21 -0.58
C ILE A 23 -12.86 4.28 0.40
N THR A 24 -11.96 5.11 0.92
CA THR A 24 -12.29 6.14 1.92
C THR A 24 -13.11 7.28 1.31
N GLU A 25 -12.83 7.68 0.07
CA GLU A 25 -13.54 8.74 -0.64
C GLU A 25 -14.97 8.32 -1.01
N LYS A 26 -15.18 7.03 -1.32
CA LYS A 26 -16.46 6.53 -1.83
C LYS A 26 -17.39 5.94 -0.77
N ALA A 27 -16.94 5.72 0.46
CA ALA A 27 -17.69 4.89 1.39
C ALA A 27 -17.79 5.45 2.82
N ASP A 28 -19.03 5.56 3.32
CA ASP A 28 -19.31 5.68 4.76
C ASP A 28 -19.02 4.35 5.51
N TYR A 29 -18.89 3.24 4.79
CA TYR A 29 -18.62 1.89 5.31
C TYR A 29 -17.78 1.06 4.32
N VAL A 30 -16.66 0.51 4.78
CA VAL A 30 -15.77 -0.32 3.95
C VAL A 30 -16.20 -1.79 4.00
N PRO A 31 -16.61 -2.40 2.86
CA PRO A 31 -16.93 -3.82 2.81
C PRO A 31 -15.73 -4.71 3.17
N ALA A 32 -15.96 -5.76 3.96
CA ALA A 32 -14.92 -6.69 4.40
C ALA A 32 -14.14 -7.34 3.23
N SER A 33 -14.80 -7.54 2.08
CA SER A 33 -14.16 -8.04 0.86
C SER A 33 -13.07 -7.10 0.35
N LEU A 34 -13.25 -5.78 0.44
CA LEU A 34 -12.24 -4.80 0.02
C LEU A 34 -11.08 -4.73 1.02
N THR A 35 -11.35 -4.83 2.33
CA THR A 35 -10.32 -4.95 3.36
C THR A 35 -9.43 -6.18 3.15
N MET A 36 -10.01 -7.31 2.72
CA MET A 36 -9.24 -8.51 2.38
C MET A 36 -8.26 -8.28 1.24
N HIS A 37 -8.57 -7.43 0.25
CA HIS A 37 -7.65 -7.14 -0.85
C HIS A 37 -6.47 -6.28 -0.38
N LEU A 38 -6.69 -5.33 0.53
CA LEU A 38 -5.61 -4.56 1.15
C LEU A 38 -4.68 -5.47 1.98
N ASP A 39 -5.25 -6.41 2.74
CA ASP A 39 -4.47 -7.41 3.50
C ASP A 39 -3.65 -8.34 2.59
N LEU A 40 -4.16 -8.68 1.40
CA LEU A 40 -3.38 -9.44 0.42
C LEU A 40 -2.18 -8.65 -0.11
N ILE A 41 -2.30 -7.33 -0.27
CA ILE A 41 -1.17 -6.48 -0.66
C ILE A 41 -0.13 -6.44 0.46
N ASP A 42 -0.55 -6.34 1.72
CA ASP A 42 0.36 -6.39 2.88
C ASP A 42 1.14 -7.70 2.92
N LYS A 43 0.45 -8.83 2.71
CA LYS A 43 1.09 -10.15 2.62
C LYS A 43 2.06 -10.25 1.45
N ALA A 44 1.75 -9.63 0.30
CA ALA A 44 2.66 -9.61 -0.84
C ALA A 44 3.93 -8.80 -0.54
N ILE A 45 3.80 -7.67 0.17
CA ILE A 45 4.94 -6.87 0.62
C ILE A 45 5.79 -7.68 1.61
N LEU A 46 5.18 -8.32 2.61
CA LEU A 46 5.90 -9.16 3.58
C LEU A 46 6.52 -10.42 2.96
N TYR A 47 5.96 -10.94 1.88
CA TYR A 47 6.58 -12.04 1.13
C TYR A 47 7.87 -11.59 0.43
N ILE A 48 7.92 -10.34 -0.05
CA ILE A 48 9.08 -9.77 -0.72
C ILE A 48 10.14 -9.29 0.29
N ASP A 49 9.70 -8.64 1.37
CA ASP A 49 10.53 -8.22 2.49
C ASP A 49 9.86 -8.57 3.83
N PRO A 50 10.24 -9.71 4.44
CA PRO A 50 9.65 -10.18 5.69
C PRO A 50 9.83 -9.25 6.88
N ASN A 51 10.77 -8.29 6.79
CA ASN A 51 11.04 -7.33 7.86
C ASN A 51 10.45 -5.94 7.54
N ALA A 52 9.64 -5.81 6.48
CA ALA A 52 9.03 -4.54 6.13
C ALA A 52 8.07 -4.06 7.22
N ASP A 53 8.26 -2.81 7.64
CA ASP A 53 7.27 -2.05 8.40
C ASP A 53 6.28 -1.41 7.41
N ILE A 54 5.11 -2.03 7.28
CA ILE A 54 4.07 -1.60 6.33
C ILE A 54 3.58 -0.20 6.65
N ASP A 55 3.44 0.15 7.93
CA ASP A 55 2.96 1.48 8.34
C ASP A 55 4.01 2.54 8.01
N GLU A 56 5.29 2.26 8.23
CA GLU A 56 6.37 3.15 7.84
C GLU A 56 6.45 3.32 6.31
N LEU A 57 6.29 2.24 5.55
CA LEU A 57 6.25 2.27 4.08
C LEU A 57 5.09 3.15 3.59
N CYS A 58 3.87 2.94 4.10
CA CYS A 58 2.72 3.76 3.77
C CYS A 58 2.95 5.23 4.11
N ARG A 59 3.49 5.54 5.30
CA ARG A 59 3.80 6.92 5.72
C ARG A 59 4.78 7.60 4.76
N LYS A 60 5.90 6.94 4.44
CA LYS A 60 6.91 7.47 3.51
C LYS A 60 6.32 7.70 2.12
N ALA A 61 5.55 6.74 1.61
CA ALA A 61 4.92 6.84 0.31
C ALA A 61 3.90 7.98 0.24
N SER A 62 3.08 8.19 1.29
CA SER A 62 2.15 9.33 1.38
C SER A 62 2.89 10.67 1.44
N GLU A 63 3.96 10.80 2.23
CA GLU A 63 4.78 12.02 2.31
C GLU A 63 5.43 12.38 0.96
N GLU A 64 5.91 11.38 0.22
CA GLU A 64 6.45 11.59 -1.12
C GLU A 64 5.39 11.98 -2.14
N ASN A 65 4.17 11.43 -2.03
CA ASN A 65 3.08 11.75 -2.94
C ASN A 65 2.59 13.21 -2.75
N ILE A 66 2.50 13.67 -1.49
CA ILE A 66 2.16 15.07 -1.17
C ILE A 66 3.20 16.04 -1.76
N ARG A 67 4.49 15.70 -1.76
CA ARG A 67 5.54 16.56 -2.33
C ARG A 67 5.53 16.63 -3.86
N ARG A 68 4.85 15.70 -4.53
CA ARG A 68 4.73 15.65 -6.00
C ARG A 68 3.46 16.32 -6.54
N THR A 69 2.53 16.69 -5.66
CA THR A 69 1.25 17.33 -6.00
C THR A 69 1.32 18.83 -5.71
#